data_AF-A0A419KIT3-F1
#
_entry.id   AF-A0A419KIT3-F1
#
_cell.length_a   1.000
_cell.length_b   1.000
_cell.length_c   1.000
_cell.angle_alpha   90.00
_cell.angle_beta   90.00
_cell.angle_gamma   90.00
#
_symmetry.space_group_name_H-M   'P 1'
#
loop_
_entity.id
_entity.type
_entity.pdbx_description
1 polymer ?
#
loop_
_entity_poly.entity_id
_entity_poly.type
_entity_poly.pdbx_seq_one_letter_code
_entity_poly.pdbx_strand_id
1 'polypeptide(L)'
;MKMRQPKSCYSIKDSIMNLLVKYVPVIIKSFDKHTGRFLIGNRWGITNQDLIYPLALLYKTKSPKNPFFRDPHLFEAALLGGDCIRRLQYDDGRVEFIKPDGSRWGAIYMPWTMYHWLETYILLKEDLDDERMFEWLRGLNLALNGMKREVEKSPVHNITVWKAMTLFRAGLAFKRRDFLIPGQKMIYKALKVQDKCGFWPEYGGPSPHYNLIYIHSLGLYYEFSGDRTVLPYLYRALRFQIYFTYPDGTTVETIDGRTKYNPSISVLGLAAFTLFPEGRRFVHFLLSRMEKKQRYYNCFNPALATAYVHSHDGVMHGIPQDKRFYYKRLLNDKALVSRYSSWFYCLSGITTKPTGNRWGMDRQNYISIWNEKSGLIVGGGNSKNQPELSSFIIQNKRKLLYIADDSTINVFNGYGGVLDLYYNGIHCSIKVLPLNEKELVLEYSLSKFPTTSSFKALFNLILKVTPGEVLKIHPNLHEKLTEESIDLKGVSGWIMHRNWKIKFDKKLSLKWPVKPFNPYNKNGEAPLSMAVCTLSGDLRKDDNVRIHIIIN
;
A
#
# COMPACT_ATOMS: atom_id res chain seq x y z
N MET A 1 -0.24 -9.76 -40.24
CA MET A 1 -0.65 -10.82 -39.29
C MET A 1 -1.85 -10.30 -38.49
N LYS A 2 -3.07 -10.79 -38.77
CA LYS A 2 -4.30 -10.35 -38.09
C LYS A 2 -4.17 -10.67 -36.59
N MET A 3 -4.16 -9.64 -35.74
CA MET A 3 -4.23 -9.80 -34.29
C MET A 3 -5.53 -10.55 -33.96
N ARG A 4 -5.41 -11.81 -33.52
CA ARG A 4 -6.54 -12.52 -32.92
C ARG A 4 -7.03 -11.68 -31.74
N GLN A 5 -8.26 -11.20 -31.80
CA GLN A 5 -8.93 -10.68 -30.61
C GLN A 5 -8.88 -11.76 -29.53
N PRO A 6 -8.43 -11.46 -28.30
CA PRO A 6 -8.36 -12.47 -27.25
C PRO A 6 -9.76 -13.01 -26.97
N LYS A 7 -9.88 -14.34 -26.99
CA LYS A 7 -11.08 -15.09 -26.63
C LYS A 7 -11.62 -14.59 -25.28
N SER A 8 -12.89 -14.18 -25.24
CA SER A 8 -13.74 -13.98 -24.05
C SER A 8 -13.00 -13.44 -22.82
N CYS A 9 -12.84 -12.12 -22.72
CA CYS A 9 -12.39 -11.50 -21.46
C CYS A 9 -13.44 -11.82 -20.38
N TYR A 10 -13.06 -12.57 -19.35
CA TYR A 10 -13.89 -12.80 -18.16
C TYR A 10 -14.40 -11.45 -17.63
N SER A 11 -15.67 -11.35 -17.21
CA SER A 11 -16.18 -10.11 -16.60
C SER A 11 -15.39 -9.78 -15.33
N ILE A 12 -15.13 -8.49 -15.08
CA ILE A 12 -14.51 -8.03 -13.81
C ILE A 12 -15.35 -8.51 -12.63
N LYS A 13 -16.69 -8.41 -12.73
CA LYS A 13 -17.61 -8.85 -11.67
C LYS A 13 -17.51 -10.36 -11.43
N ASP A 14 -17.34 -11.17 -12.47
CA ASP A 14 -17.17 -12.61 -12.32
C ASP A 14 -15.88 -12.96 -11.58
N SER A 15 -14.77 -12.30 -11.91
CA SER A 15 -13.50 -12.49 -11.19
C SER A 15 -13.62 -12.10 -9.71
N ILE A 16 -14.32 -11.00 -9.42
CA ILE A 16 -14.55 -10.56 -8.04
C ILE A 16 -15.48 -11.53 -7.29
N MET A 17 -16.56 -12.00 -7.91
CA MET A 17 -17.49 -12.98 -7.32
C MET A 17 -16.76 -14.29 -6.98
N ASN A 18 -15.92 -14.79 -7.89
CA ASN A 18 -15.10 -15.97 -7.64
C ASN A 18 -14.19 -15.78 -6.41
N LEU A 19 -13.60 -14.58 -6.23
CA LEU A 19 -12.79 -14.28 -5.04
C LEU A 19 -13.65 -14.24 -3.77
N LEU A 20 -14.81 -13.56 -3.79
CA LEU A 20 -15.72 -13.51 -2.64
C LEU A 20 -16.13 -14.91 -2.18
N VAL A 21 -16.60 -15.74 -3.12
CA VAL A 21 -17.06 -17.12 -2.86
C VAL A 21 -15.92 -18.00 -2.34
N LYS A 22 -14.72 -17.90 -2.93
CA LYS A 22 -13.54 -18.68 -2.55
C LYS A 22 -13.17 -18.52 -1.06
N TYR A 23 -13.43 -17.36 -0.46
CA TYR A 23 -13.01 -17.08 0.92
C TYR A 23 -14.05 -17.33 2.00
N VAL A 24 -15.30 -17.59 1.63
CA VAL A 24 -16.37 -17.87 2.60
C VAL A 24 -16.00 -18.96 3.60
N PRO A 25 -15.44 -20.13 3.22
CA PRO A 25 -15.10 -21.17 4.18
C PRO A 25 -14.14 -20.70 5.29
N VAL A 26 -13.22 -19.80 4.94
CA VAL A 26 -12.24 -19.29 5.90
C VAL A 26 -12.85 -18.17 6.76
N ILE A 27 -13.77 -17.36 6.22
CA ILE A 27 -14.56 -16.39 7.00
C ILE A 27 -15.40 -17.12 8.04
N ILE A 28 -16.17 -18.13 7.63
CA ILE A 28 -17.05 -18.88 8.52
C ILE A 28 -16.24 -19.62 9.59
N LYS A 29 -15.08 -20.20 9.24
CA LYS A 29 -14.17 -20.79 10.24
C LYS A 29 -13.66 -19.79 11.28
N SER A 30 -13.56 -18.50 10.91
CA SER A 30 -13.15 -17.44 11.83
C SER A 30 -14.26 -16.94 12.75
N PHE A 31 -15.52 -17.31 12.48
CA PHE A 31 -16.68 -16.79 13.17
C PHE A 31 -16.95 -17.54 14.47
N ASP A 32 -16.90 -16.83 15.59
CA ASP A 32 -17.36 -17.30 16.89
C ASP A 32 -18.82 -16.91 17.09
N LYS A 33 -19.71 -17.91 17.02
CA LYS A 33 -21.16 -17.75 17.16
C LYS A 33 -21.59 -17.22 18.53
N HIS A 34 -20.87 -17.54 19.61
CA HIS A 34 -21.26 -17.11 20.95
C HIS A 34 -21.04 -15.61 21.16
N THR A 35 -19.95 -15.08 20.59
CA THR A 35 -19.61 -13.66 20.73
C THR A 35 -19.99 -12.83 19.50
N GLY A 36 -20.39 -13.45 18.39
CA GLY A 36 -20.59 -12.78 17.12
C GLY A 36 -19.31 -12.18 16.54
N ARG A 37 -18.13 -12.74 16.89
CA ARG A 37 -16.82 -12.18 16.50
C ARG A 37 -16.19 -12.94 15.36
N PHE A 38 -15.66 -12.23 14.37
CA PHE A 38 -14.72 -12.80 13.40
C PHE A 38 -13.28 -12.68 13.89
N LEU A 39 -12.55 -13.79 13.96
CA LEU A 39 -11.23 -13.90 14.58
C LEU A 39 -10.12 -14.15 13.55
N ILE A 40 -9.07 -13.33 13.54
CA ILE A 40 -7.88 -13.55 12.71
C ILE A 40 -6.82 -14.21 13.58
N GLY A 41 -6.56 -15.51 13.36
CA GLY A 41 -5.57 -16.26 14.14
C GLY A 41 -5.87 -16.23 15.64
N ASN A 42 -7.14 -16.46 16.01
CA ASN A 42 -7.69 -16.38 17.37
C ASN A 42 -7.68 -14.99 18.02
N ARG A 43 -7.39 -13.95 17.24
CA ARG A 43 -7.35 -12.56 17.72
C ARG A 43 -8.49 -11.74 17.13
N TRP A 44 -8.97 -10.77 17.90
CA TRP A 44 -10.08 -9.90 17.49
C TRP A 44 -9.66 -8.44 17.39
N GLY A 45 -10.15 -7.76 16.37
CA GLY A 45 -10.14 -6.31 16.26
C GLY A 45 -11.48 -5.85 15.70
N ILE A 46 -11.85 -4.59 15.95
CA ILE A 46 -13.17 -4.07 15.55
C ILE A 46 -13.41 -4.16 14.04
N THR A 47 -12.38 -3.94 13.23
CA THR A 47 -12.46 -4.02 11.76
C THR A 47 -12.62 -5.45 11.23
N ASN A 48 -12.47 -6.48 12.07
CA ASN A 48 -12.81 -7.84 11.65
C ASN A 48 -14.32 -7.98 11.41
N GLN A 49 -15.13 -7.15 12.07
CA GLN A 49 -16.59 -7.14 11.89
C GLN A 49 -17.02 -6.61 10.53
N ASP A 50 -16.13 -5.95 9.79
CA ASP A 50 -16.44 -5.46 8.45
C ASP A 50 -16.82 -6.60 7.47
N LEU A 51 -16.53 -7.85 7.83
CA LEU A 51 -16.91 -9.05 7.09
C LEU A 51 -18.41 -9.29 7.00
N ILE A 52 -19.23 -8.66 7.83
CA ILE A 52 -20.69 -8.75 7.71
C ILE A 52 -21.19 -8.31 6.32
N TYR A 53 -20.53 -7.35 5.69
CA TYR A 53 -20.95 -6.81 4.40
C TYR A 53 -20.80 -7.81 3.24
N PRO A 54 -19.61 -8.42 2.99
CA PRO A 54 -19.51 -9.45 1.97
C PRO A 54 -20.42 -10.66 2.23
N LEU A 55 -20.65 -11.06 3.48
CA LEU A 55 -21.57 -12.16 3.80
C LEU A 55 -23.02 -11.81 3.44
N ALA A 56 -23.48 -10.61 3.83
CA ALA A 56 -24.81 -10.12 3.49
C ALA A 56 -25.01 -9.98 1.97
N LEU A 57 -23.98 -9.48 1.26
CA LEU A 57 -24.00 -9.39 -0.20
C LEU A 57 -24.16 -10.77 -0.85
N LEU A 58 -23.38 -11.76 -0.42
CA LEU A 58 -23.48 -13.12 -0.94
C LEU A 58 -24.84 -13.76 -0.61
N TYR A 59 -25.38 -13.53 0.58
CA TYR A 59 -26.73 -13.97 0.94
C TYR A 59 -27.80 -13.40 -0.01
N LYS A 60 -27.73 -12.11 -0.36
CA LYS A 60 -28.74 -11.43 -1.20
C LYS A 60 -28.55 -11.60 -2.72
N THR A 61 -27.36 -11.98 -3.18
CA THR A 61 -27.03 -11.93 -4.62
C THR A 61 -27.35 -13.24 -5.34
N LYS A 62 -28.40 -13.28 -6.16
CA LYS A 62 -28.66 -14.41 -7.05
C LYS A 62 -27.67 -14.42 -8.22
N SER A 63 -26.79 -15.42 -8.28
CA SER A 63 -25.84 -15.61 -9.38
C SER A 63 -25.47 -17.09 -9.53
N PRO A 64 -25.30 -17.62 -10.75
CA PRO A 64 -24.81 -18.99 -10.97
C PRO A 64 -23.44 -19.26 -10.34
N LYS A 65 -22.63 -18.21 -10.12
CA LYS A 65 -21.31 -18.29 -9.49
C LYS A 65 -21.36 -18.16 -7.97
N ASN A 66 -22.52 -17.84 -7.39
CA ASN A 66 -22.69 -17.66 -5.96
C ASN A 66 -23.51 -18.82 -5.37
N PRO A 67 -22.87 -19.83 -4.76
CA PRO A 67 -23.59 -20.93 -4.14
C PRO A 67 -24.27 -20.54 -2.82
N PHE A 68 -24.00 -19.36 -2.28
CA PHE A 68 -24.48 -18.93 -0.96
C PHE A 68 -25.72 -18.03 -1.01
N PHE A 69 -26.38 -17.93 -2.17
CA PHE A 69 -27.63 -17.18 -2.28
C PHE A 69 -28.68 -17.78 -1.34
N ARG A 70 -29.20 -16.96 -0.42
CA ARG A 70 -30.11 -17.36 0.66
C ARG A 70 -29.56 -18.41 1.63
N ASP A 71 -28.24 -18.54 1.77
CA ASP A 71 -27.65 -19.44 2.76
C ASP A 71 -27.90 -18.94 4.20
N PRO A 72 -28.59 -19.72 5.05
CA PRO A 72 -28.93 -19.30 6.42
C PRO A 72 -27.71 -19.12 7.33
N HIS A 73 -26.59 -19.80 7.07
CA HIS A 73 -25.38 -19.68 7.89
C HIS A 73 -24.69 -18.33 7.66
N LEU A 74 -24.63 -17.88 6.41
CA LEU A 74 -24.07 -16.57 6.08
C LEU A 74 -24.95 -15.45 6.62
N PHE A 75 -26.27 -15.63 6.54
CA PHE A 75 -27.23 -14.71 7.14
C PHE A 75 -27.04 -14.60 8.65
N GLU A 76 -27.06 -15.71 9.38
CA GLU A 76 -26.86 -15.74 10.83
C GLU A 76 -25.52 -15.09 11.24
N ALA A 77 -24.43 -15.42 10.54
CA ALA A 77 -23.12 -14.81 10.82
C ALA A 77 -23.10 -13.29 10.59
N ALA A 78 -23.77 -12.80 9.54
CA ALA A 78 -23.90 -11.37 9.28
C ALA A 78 -24.72 -10.65 10.38
N LEU A 79 -25.82 -11.26 10.83
CA LEU A 79 -26.65 -10.73 11.91
C LEU A 79 -25.87 -10.65 13.24
N LEU A 80 -25.31 -11.77 13.68
CA LEU A 80 -24.58 -11.81 14.95
C LEU A 80 -23.32 -10.93 14.94
N GLY A 81 -22.68 -10.78 13.77
CA GLY A 81 -21.58 -9.82 13.58
C GLY A 81 -22.01 -8.36 13.74
N GLY A 82 -23.16 -7.98 13.19
CA GLY A 82 -23.74 -6.64 13.37
C GLY A 82 -24.18 -6.39 14.82
N ASP A 83 -24.81 -7.39 15.45
CA ASP A 83 -25.18 -7.35 16.88
C ASP A 83 -23.93 -7.18 17.77
N CYS A 84 -22.80 -7.78 17.38
CA CYS A 84 -21.52 -7.59 18.07
C CYS A 84 -21.05 -6.13 18.01
N ILE A 85 -21.17 -5.46 16.86
CA ILE A 85 -20.83 -4.03 16.74
C ILE A 85 -21.71 -3.22 17.69
N ARG A 86 -23.04 -3.43 17.63
CA ARG A 86 -24.01 -2.69 18.46
C ARG A 86 -23.74 -2.88 19.96
N ARG A 87 -23.49 -4.11 20.40
CA ARG A 87 -23.21 -4.44 21.81
C ARG A 87 -21.90 -3.82 22.32
N LEU A 88 -20.94 -3.60 21.44
CA LEU A 88 -19.63 -3.01 21.78
C LEU A 88 -19.57 -1.49 21.58
N GLN A 89 -20.66 -0.87 21.10
CA GLN A 89 -20.75 0.59 21.04
C GLN A 89 -20.87 1.19 22.44
N TYR A 90 -20.15 2.28 22.67
CA TYR A 90 -20.42 3.22 23.74
C TYR A 90 -21.75 3.96 23.52
N ASP A 91 -22.25 4.60 24.57
CA ASP A 91 -23.53 5.33 24.55
C ASP A 91 -23.62 6.41 23.47
N ASP A 92 -22.47 6.95 23.06
CA ASP A 92 -22.37 7.98 22.02
C ASP A 92 -22.16 7.43 20.59
N GLY A 93 -22.15 6.11 20.42
CA GLY A 93 -21.98 5.40 19.15
C GLY A 93 -20.53 5.14 18.74
N ARG A 94 -19.53 5.56 19.54
CA ARG A 94 -18.14 5.16 19.32
C ARG A 94 -17.94 3.68 19.67
N VAL A 95 -16.85 3.11 19.16
CA VAL A 95 -16.35 1.78 19.52
C VAL A 95 -14.88 1.91 19.90
N GLU A 96 -14.37 1.02 20.75
CA GLU A 96 -12.94 0.99 21.04
C GLU A 96 -12.15 0.56 19.80
N PHE A 97 -11.11 1.31 19.41
CA PHE A 97 -10.21 0.90 18.35
C PHE A 97 -9.22 -0.15 18.86
N ILE A 98 -9.69 -1.40 18.86
CA ILE A 98 -8.89 -2.58 19.16
C ILE A 98 -8.41 -3.20 17.85
N LYS A 99 -7.12 -3.52 17.79
CA LYS A 99 -6.51 -4.30 16.69
C LYS A 99 -6.33 -5.77 17.08
N PRO A 100 -6.18 -6.68 16.11
CA PRO A 100 -5.90 -8.09 16.40
C PRO A 100 -4.64 -8.32 17.25
N ASP A 101 -3.66 -7.43 17.24
CA ASP A 101 -2.50 -7.54 18.15
C ASP A 101 -2.82 -7.22 19.63
N GLY A 102 -4.08 -6.89 19.95
CA GLY A 102 -4.53 -6.49 21.28
C GLY A 102 -4.30 -5.00 21.59
N SER A 103 -3.64 -4.26 20.70
CA SER A 103 -3.41 -2.83 20.91
C SER A 103 -4.71 -2.04 20.88
N ARG A 104 -4.88 -1.18 21.90
CA ARG A 104 -6.00 -0.26 22.08
C ARG A 104 -5.58 1.17 21.76
N TRP A 105 -6.35 1.82 20.89
CA TRP A 105 -6.10 3.16 20.36
C TRP A 105 -7.20 4.16 20.75
N GLY A 106 -8.10 3.79 21.66
CA GLY A 106 -9.14 4.65 22.20
C GLY A 106 -10.45 4.60 21.41
N ALA A 107 -11.47 5.24 21.98
CA ALA A 107 -12.80 5.35 21.43
C ALA A 107 -12.81 6.15 20.12
N ILE A 108 -13.41 5.59 19.07
CA ILE A 108 -13.52 6.22 17.76
C ILE A 108 -14.86 5.92 17.11
N TYR A 109 -15.37 6.85 16.31
CA TYR A 109 -16.35 6.53 15.28
C TYR A 109 -15.63 5.79 14.14
N MET A 110 -15.54 4.46 14.22
CA MET A 110 -14.71 3.65 13.33
C MET A 110 -15.17 3.78 11.86
N PRO A 111 -14.43 4.48 10.97
CA PRO A 111 -14.91 4.80 9.61
C PRO A 111 -15.28 3.58 8.78
N TRP A 112 -14.43 2.55 8.81
CA TRP A 112 -14.59 1.35 7.98
C TRP A 112 -15.81 0.53 8.43
N THR A 113 -15.84 0.19 9.72
CA THR A 113 -16.91 -0.63 10.32
C THR A 113 -18.28 0.01 10.19
N MET A 114 -18.40 1.33 10.40
CA MET A 114 -19.72 1.99 10.28
C MET A 114 -20.20 2.05 8.83
N TYR A 115 -19.31 2.17 7.83
CA TYR A 115 -19.69 2.07 6.43
C TYR A 115 -20.19 0.65 6.08
N HIS A 116 -19.42 -0.37 6.46
CA HIS A 116 -19.79 -1.76 6.15
C HIS A 116 -21.06 -2.20 6.90
N TRP A 117 -21.27 -1.73 8.13
CA TRP A 117 -22.51 -1.95 8.86
C TRP A 117 -23.71 -1.22 8.25
N LEU A 118 -23.52 0.02 7.77
CA LEU A 118 -24.55 0.75 7.03
C LEU A 118 -24.97 0.00 5.75
N GLU A 119 -24.02 -0.43 4.92
CA GLU A 119 -24.36 -1.16 3.69
C GLU A 119 -25.03 -2.51 3.99
N THR A 120 -24.61 -3.18 5.07
CA THR A 120 -25.24 -4.43 5.53
C THR A 120 -26.67 -4.19 5.99
N TYR A 121 -26.92 -3.14 6.77
CA TYR A 121 -28.26 -2.72 7.17
C TYR A 121 -29.14 -2.43 5.95
N ILE A 122 -28.63 -1.67 4.98
CA ILE A 122 -29.38 -1.34 3.75
C ILE A 122 -29.77 -2.61 2.97
N LEU A 123 -28.85 -3.59 2.88
CA LEU A 123 -29.09 -4.85 2.16
C LEU A 123 -30.07 -5.77 2.86
N LEU A 124 -30.03 -5.84 4.19
CA LEU A 124 -30.75 -6.84 4.98
C LEU A 124 -32.00 -6.30 5.67
N LYS A 125 -32.26 -4.98 5.73
CA LYS A 125 -33.35 -4.38 6.53
C LYS A 125 -34.73 -5.04 6.35
N GLU A 126 -35.03 -5.56 5.16
CA GLU A 126 -36.32 -6.21 4.86
C GLU A 126 -36.40 -7.67 5.37
N ASP A 127 -35.25 -8.26 5.71
CA ASP A 127 -35.13 -9.61 6.26
C ASP A 127 -34.86 -9.60 7.79
N LEU A 128 -34.67 -8.42 8.40
CA LEU A 128 -34.44 -8.28 9.84
C LEU A 128 -35.75 -8.35 10.62
N ASP A 129 -35.73 -8.92 11.82
CA ASP A 129 -36.79 -8.70 12.80
C ASP A 129 -36.81 -7.23 13.28
N ASP A 130 -37.97 -6.80 13.79
CA ASP A 130 -38.21 -5.40 14.16
C ASP A 130 -37.26 -4.89 15.24
N GLU A 131 -36.92 -5.73 16.22
CA GLU A 131 -36.03 -5.38 17.32
C GLU A 131 -34.61 -5.11 16.80
N ARG A 132 -34.05 -6.03 16.02
CA ARG A 132 -32.71 -5.88 15.44
C ARG A 132 -32.66 -4.72 14.46
N MET A 133 -33.68 -4.58 13.61
CA MET A 133 -33.80 -3.44 12.69
C MET A 133 -33.73 -2.12 13.46
N PHE A 134 -34.50 -1.99 14.56
CA PHE A 134 -34.54 -0.80 15.39
C PHE A 134 -33.18 -0.53 16.08
N GLU A 135 -32.60 -1.54 16.74
CA GLU A 135 -31.35 -1.36 17.49
C GLU A 135 -30.15 -1.06 16.58
N TRP A 136 -30.09 -1.65 15.38
CA TRP A 136 -29.07 -1.31 14.40
C TRP A 136 -29.23 0.10 13.88
N LEU A 137 -30.46 0.51 13.53
CA LEU A 137 -30.73 1.87 13.09
C LEU A 137 -30.38 2.90 14.17
N ARG A 138 -30.66 2.59 15.45
CA ARG A 138 -30.27 3.41 16.60
C ARG A 138 -28.75 3.53 16.70
N GLY A 139 -28.01 2.42 16.69
CA GLY A 139 -26.55 2.42 16.78
C GLY A 139 -25.86 3.12 15.61
N LEU A 140 -26.36 2.93 14.39
CA LEU A 140 -25.89 3.65 13.20
C LEU A 140 -26.14 5.16 13.33
N ASN A 141 -27.33 5.59 13.77
CA ASN A 141 -27.62 7.00 13.97
C ASN A 141 -26.70 7.66 15.02
N LEU A 142 -26.41 6.99 16.14
CA LEU A 142 -25.46 7.50 17.14
C LEU A 142 -24.08 7.74 16.51
N ALA A 143 -23.53 6.73 15.83
CA ALA A 143 -22.22 6.80 15.21
C ALA A 143 -22.16 7.87 14.09
N LEU A 144 -23.17 7.92 13.21
CA LEU A 144 -23.22 8.85 12.08
C LEU A 144 -23.39 10.31 12.53
N ASN A 145 -24.21 10.57 13.55
CA ASN A 145 -24.29 11.92 14.14
C ASN A 145 -22.94 12.34 14.74
N GLY A 146 -22.19 11.40 15.33
CA GLY A 146 -20.82 11.61 15.77
C GLY A 146 -19.85 11.95 14.65
N MET A 147 -19.84 11.12 13.59
CA MET A 147 -19.02 11.36 12.39
C MET A 147 -19.30 12.71 11.74
N LYS A 148 -20.58 13.13 11.67
CA LYS A 148 -20.97 14.44 11.17
C LYS A 148 -20.23 15.56 11.90
N ARG A 149 -20.27 15.56 13.24
CA ARG A 149 -19.60 16.57 14.08
C ARG A 149 -18.09 16.61 13.82
N GLU A 150 -17.46 15.45 13.63
CA GLU A 150 -16.04 15.39 13.30
C GLU A 150 -15.74 15.91 11.90
N VAL A 151 -16.51 15.49 10.89
CA VAL A 151 -16.32 15.89 9.48
C VAL A 151 -16.47 17.40 9.29
N GLU A 152 -17.40 18.03 10.01
CA GLU A 152 -17.61 19.48 9.95
C GLU A 152 -16.40 20.29 10.43
N LYS A 153 -15.64 19.75 11.41
CA LYS A 153 -14.54 20.45 12.08
C LYS A 153 -13.14 20.01 11.63
N SER A 154 -13.02 18.82 11.05
CA SER A 154 -11.72 18.20 10.76
C SER A 154 -11.08 18.75 9.48
N PRO A 155 -9.74 18.75 9.39
CA PRO A 155 -9.05 18.96 8.13
C PRO A 155 -9.27 17.79 7.17
N VAL A 156 -8.86 17.96 5.91
CA VAL A 156 -8.81 16.86 4.95
C VAL A 156 -7.78 15.83 5.43
N HIS A 157 -8.25 14.60 5.61
CA HIS A 157 -7.44 13.43 5.96
C HIS A 157 -8.21 12.18 5.51
N ASN A 158 -7.51 11.08 5.20
CA ASN A 158 -8.10 9.86 4.65
C ASN A 158 -9.31 9.34 5.45
N ILE A 159 -9.20 9.29 6.79
CA ILE A 159 -10.32 8.92 7.69
C ILE A 159 -11.51 9.88 7.53
N THR A 160 -11.26 11.19 7.52
CA THR A 160 -12.32 12.20 7.43
C THR A 160 -13.04 12.14 6.08
N VAL A 161 -12.31 11.91 4.99
CA VAL A 161 -12.88 11.76 3.65
C VAL A 161 -13.70 10.48 3.55
N TRP A 162 -13.25 9.38 4.17
CA TRP A 162 -14.06 8.17 4.25
C TRP A 162 -15.37 8.39 5.01
N LYS A 163 -15.31 9.01 6.20
CA LYS A 163 -16.51 9.37 6.98
C LYS A 163 -17.45 10.25 6.18
N ALA A 164 -16.92 11.21 5.43
CA ALA A 164 -17.72 12.08 4.58
C ALA A 164 -18.47 11.33 3.48
N MET A 165 -17.83 10.36 2.81
CA MET A 165 -18.49 9.45 1.87
C MET A 165 -19.58 8.64 2.57
N THR A 166 -19.30 8.08 3.76
CA THR A 166 -20.28 7.31 4.54
C THR A 166 -21.49 8.17 4.94
N LEU A 167 -21.27 9.41 5.38
CA LEU A 167 -22.34 10.36 5.71
C LEU A 167 -23.19 10.69 4.48
N PHE A 168 -22.57 10.89 3.32
CA PHE A 168 -23.33 11.12 2.08
C PHE A 168 -24.21 9.90 1.77
N ARG A 169 -23.65 8.70 1.82
CA ARG A 169 -24.40 7.45 1.60
C ARG A 169 -25.55 7.26 2.59
N ALA A 170 -25.31 7.49 3.88
CA ALA A 170 -26.34 7.45 4.92
C ALA A 170 -27.42 8.51 4.71
N GLY A 171 -27.02 9.71 4.27
CA GLY A 171 -27.93 10.80 3.95
C GLY A 171 -28.93 10.44 2.86
N LEU A 172 -28.50 9.68 1.84
CA LEU A 172 -29.41 9.12 0.83
C LEU A 172 -30.30 8.03 1.42
N ALA A 173 -29.72 7.06 2.11
CA ALA A 173 -30.45 5.89 2.63
C ALA A 173 -31.53 6.28 3.66
N PHE A 174 -31.24 7.25 4.53
CA PHE A 174 -32.13 7.69 5.61
C PHE A 174 -32.83 9.01 5.33
N LYS A 175 -32.70 9.56 4.11
CA LYS A 175 -33.27 10.87 3.70
C LYS A 175 -32.85 12.02 4.63
N ARG A 176 -31.59 12.01 5.11
CA ARG A 176 -31.02 12.98 6.05
C ARG A 176 -30.16 14.02 5.33
N ARG A 177 -30.75 15.16 4.95
CA ARG A 177 -30.04 16.27 4.28
C ARG A 177 -28.87 16.82 5.11
N ASP A 178 -29.01 16.77 6.42
CA ASP A 178 -27.97 17.21 7.35
C ASP A 178 -26.78 16.25 7.43
N PHE A 179 -26.85 15.06 6.83
CA PHE A 179 -25.69 14.20 6.56
C PHE A 179 -25.13 14.43 5.15
N LEU A 180 -25.99 14.61 4.15
CA LEU A 180 -25.59 14.85 2.76
C LEU A 180 -24.66 16.06 2.62
N ILE A 181 -25.07 17.19 3.18
CA ILE A 181 -24.39 18.48 2.97
C ILE A 181 -22.97 18.48 3.55
N PRO A 182 -22.72 18.09 4.82
CA PRO A 182 -21.37 18.02 5.35
C PRO A 182 -20.48 17.01 4.62
N GLY A 183 -21.04 15.85 4.24
CA GLY A 183 -20.34 14.83 3.46
C GLY A 183 -19.81 15.38 2.14
N GLN A 184 -20.70 15.95 1.32
CA GLN A 184 -20.34 16.56 0.04
C GLN A 184 -19.32 17.71 0.19
N LYS A 185 -19.51 18.59 1.19
CA LYS A 185 -18.57 19.69 1.46
C LYS A 185 -17.15 19.18 1.73
N MET A 186 -16.99 18.11 2.51
CA MET A 186 -15.68 17.52 2.77
C MET A 186 -15.09 16.84 1.52
N ILE A 187 -15.92 16.18 0.71
CA ILE A 187 -15.48 15.64 -0.59
C ILE A 187 -14.88 16.76 -1.45
N TYR A 188 -15.56 17.90 -1.59
CA TYR A 188 -15.04 19.04 -2.35
C TYR A 188 -13.77 19.65 -1.76
N LYS A 189 -13.63 19.68 -0.42
CA LYS A 189 -12.35 20.04 0.22
C LYS A 189 -11.24 19.06 -0.19
N ALA A 190 -11.53 17.76 -0.21
CA ALA A 190 -10.56 16.74 -0.62
C ALA A 190 -10.14 16.88 -2.09
N LEU A 191 -11.06 17.20 -3.00
CA LEU A 191 -10.71 17.47 -4.40
C LEU A 191 -9.72 18.63 -4.51
N LYS A 192 -9.99 19.75 -3.82
CA LYS A 192 -9.16 20.96 -3.87
C LYS A 192 -7.72 20.77 -3.42
N VAL A 193 -7.46 19.84 -2.50
CA VAL A 193 -6.12 19.60 -1.94
C VAL A 193 -5.38 18.43 -2.62
N GLN A 194 -5.97 17.79 -3.64
CA GLN A 194 -5.25 16.78 -4.41
C GLN A 194 -4.05 17.43 -5.10
N ASP A 195 -2.88 16.83 -4.95
CA ASP A 195 -1.70 17.25 -5.68
C ASP A 195 -1.90 17.07 -7.20
N LYS A 196 -1.32 17.98 -7.99
CA LYS A 196 -1.43 17.93 -9.46
C LYS A 196 -0.85 16.66 -10.06
N CYS A 197 -0.03 15.92 -9.33
CA CYS A 197 0.51 14.62 -9.73
C CYS A 197 -0.41 13.43 -9.41
N GLY A 198 -1.59 13.66 -8.82
CA GLY A 198 -2.63 12.64 -8.64
C GLY A 198 -2.58 11.91 -7.29
N PHE A 199 -2.02 12.53 -6.26
CA PHE A 199 -2.04 11.97 -4.92
C PHE A 199 -2.55 12.96 -3.88
N TRP A 200 -3.00 12.46 -2.74
CA TRP A 200 -3.25 13.28 -1.56
C TRP A 200 -2.02 13.27 -0.65
N PRO A 201 -1.46 14.43 -0.27
CA PRO A 201 -0.24 14.48 0.52
C PRO A 201 -0.38 13.79 1.89
N GLU A 202 0.58 12.92 2.19
CA GLU A 202 0.78 12.27 3.49
C GLU A 202 2.22 12.60 3.93
N TYR A 203 2.34 13.48 4.93
CA TYR A 203 3.61 13.96 5.48
C TYR A 203 4.53 14.58 4.41
N GLY A 204 4.01 15.54 3.63
CA GLY A 204 4.78 16.33 2.68
C GLY A 204 4.99 15.69 1.29
N GLY A 205 4.51 14.47 1.06
CA GLY A 205 4.65 13.80 -0.23
C GLY A 205 3.62 12.69 -0.42
N PRO A 206 3.80 11.80 -1.41
CA PRO A 206 2.85 10.73 -1.67
C PRO A 206 2.92 9.61 -0.63
N SER A 207 1.82 8.88 -0.52
CA SER A 207 1.77 7.51 0.01
C SER A 207 0.89 6.69 -0.93
N PRO A 208 1.49 5.88 -1.83
CA PRO A 208 0.73 5.07 -2.77
C PRO A 208 -0.35 4.20 -2.14
N HIS A 209 -0.10 3.59 -0.98
CA HIS A 209 -1.12 2.78 -0.32
C HIS A 209 -2.28 3.65 0.22
N TYR A 210 -1.98 4.75 0.91
CA TYR A 210 -3.02 5.62 1.47
C TYR A 210 -3.78 6.42 0.41
N ASN A 211 -3.18 6.63 -0.76
CA ASN A 211 -3.86 7.19 -1.92
C ASN A 211 -5.11 6.37 -2.30
N LEU A 212 -5.04 5.05 -2.15
CA LEU A 212 -6.16 4.14 -2.44
C LEU A 212 -7.37 4.37 -1.54
N ILE A 213 -7.18 4.88 -0.32
CA ILE A 213 -8.29 5.19 0.60
C ILE A 213 -9.11 6.37 0.06
N TYR A 214 -8.43 7.42 -0.40
CA TYR A 214 -9.08 8.56 -1.06
C TYR A 214 -9.74 8.13 -2.38
N ILE A 215 -9.04 7.36 -3.21
CA ILE A 215 -9.61 6.83 -4.47
C ILE A 215 -10.89 6.03 -4.20
N HIS A 216 -10.87 5.13 -3.21
CA HIS A 216 -12.01 4.27 -2.92
C HIS A 216 -13.20 5.08 -2.39
N SER A 217 -12.97 6.00 -1.46
CA SER A 217 -14.04 6.87 -0.92
C SER A 217 -14.62 7.82 -1.98
N LEU A 218 -13.79 8.43 -2.81
CA LEU A 218 -14.25 9.32 -3.88
C LEU A 218 -14.96 8.56 -5.00
N GLY A 219 -14.49 7.36 -5.35
CA GLY A 219 -15.16 6.48 -6.29
C GLY A 219 -16.56 6.09 -5.81
N LEU A 220 -16.68 5.65 -4.54
CA LEU A 220 -17.97 5.36 -3.94
C LEU A 220 -18.90 6.58 -3.91
N TYR A 221 -18.38 7.75 -3.55
CA TYR A 221 -19.17 8.98 -3.62
C TYR A 221 -19.69 9.23 -5.03
N TYR A 222 -18.87 9.04 -6.08
CA TYR A 222 -19.34 9.14 -7.46
C TYR A 222 -20.46 8.15 -7.77
N GLU A 223 -20.31 6.88 -7.38
CA GLU A 223 -21.34 5.85 -7.58
C GLU A 223 -22.67 6.21 -6.91
N PHE A 224 -22.63 6.82 -5.73
CA PHE A 224 -23.84 7.20 -5.00
C PHE A 224 -24.47 8.51 -5.46
N SER A 225 -23.67 9.45 -5.99
CA SER A 225 -24.11 10.81 -6.30
C SER A 225 -24.32 11.08 -7.80
N GLY A 226 -23.63 10.34 -8.67
CA GLY A 226 -23.49 10.68 -10.08
C GLY A 226 -22.66 11.95 -10.33
N ASP A 227 -21.98 12.50 -9.32
CA ASP A 227 -21.27 13.77 -9.40
C ASP A 227 -19.97 13.66 -10.24
N ARG A 228 -20.10 14.03 -11.52
CA ARG A 228 -19.03 13.94 -12.52
C ARG A 228 -17.85 14.87 -12.21
N THR A 229 -17.97 15.83 -11.29
CA THR A 229 -16.86 16.74 -10.93
C THR A 229 -15.68 16.02 -10.30
N VAL A 230 -15.90 14.81 -9.77
CA VAL A 230 -14.87 13.98 -9.14
C VAL A 230 -14.02 13.22 -10.17
N LEU A 231 -14.54 12.97 -11.38
CA LEU A 231 -13.91 12.10 -12.38
C LEU A 231 -12.50 12.56 -12.80
N PRO A 232 -12.21 13.86 -13.05
CA PRO A 232 -10.86 14.29 -13.40
C PRO A 232 -9.83 13.99 -12.29
N TYR A 233 -10.23 14.08 -11.02
CA TYR A 233 -9.37 13.79 -9.88
C TYR A 233 -9.12 12.29 -9.72
N LEU A 234 -10.15 11.47 -9.93
CA LEU A 234 -10.02 10.01 -9.94
C LEU A 234 -9.16 9.52 -11.10
N TYR A 235 -9.30 10.10 -12.29
CA TYR A 235 -8.45 9.74 -13.44
C TYR A 235 -6.98 10.06 -13.16
N ARG A 236 -6.70 11.24 -12.60
CA ARG A 236 -5.34 11.63 -12.21
C ARG A 236 -4.75 10.66 -11.18
N ALA A 237 -5.54 10.26 -10.20
CA ALA A 237 -5.13 9.30 -9.17
C ALA A 237 -4.94 7.88 -9.70
N LEU A 238 -5.76 7.44 -10.66
CA LEU A 238 -5.56 6.21 -11.40
C LEU A 238 -4.22 6.22 -12.14
N ARG A 239 -3.89 7.32 -12.85
CA ARG A 239 -2.61 7.44 -13.57
C ARG A 239 -1.42 7.33 -12.61
N PHE A 240 -1.50 8.01 -11.47
CA PHE A 240 -0.51 7.86 -10.40
C PHE A 240 -0.38 6.40 -9.96
N GLN A 241 -1.50 5.74 -9.65
CA GLN A 241 -1.50 4.36 -9.13
C GLN A 241 -0.93 3.37 -10.14
N ILE A 242 -1.28 3.52 -11.42
CA ILE A 242 -0.77 2.67 -12.51
C ILE A 242 0.76 2.71 -12.53
N TYR A 243 1.40 3.88 -12.48
CA TYR A 243 2.86 3.93 -12.57
C TYR A 243 3.57 3.50 -11.28
N PHE A 244 2.96 3.72 -10.12
CA PHE A 244 3.51 3.29 -8.82
C PHE A 244 2.99 1.91 -8.38
N THR A 245 2.87 0.99 -9.36
CA THR A 245 2.54 -0.42 -9.15
C THR A 245 3.56 -1.29 -9.89
N TYR A 246 4.25 -2.17 -9.15
CA TYR A 246 5.19 -3.14 -9.71
C TYR A 246 4.50 -4.08 -10.71
N PRO A 247 5.24 -4.73 -11.64
CA PRO A 247 4.67 -5.64 -12.63
C PRO A 247 3.96 -6.88 -12.06
N ASP A 248 4.08 -7.12 -10.75
CA ASP A 248 3.32 -8.14 -10.04
C ASP A 248 2.06 -7.64 -9.32
N GLY A 249 1.73 -6.35 -9.41
CA GLY A 249 0.56 -5.74 -8.79
C GLY A 249 0.80 -5.17 -7.40
N THR A 250 1.96 -5.39 -6.79
CA THR A 250 2.28 -4.77 -5.50
C THR A 250 2.62 -3.29 -5.66
N THR A 251 2.40 -2.49 -4.62
CA THR A 251 2.59 -1.05 -4.67
C THR A 251 4.06 -0.66 -4.48
N VAL A 252 4.54 0.34 -5.24
CA VAL A 252 5.90 0.88 -5.09
C VAL A 252 6.03 1.65 -3.79
N GLU A 253 7.00 1.29 -2.97
CA GLU A 253 7.19 1.81 -1.61
C GLU A 253 8.21 2.95 -1.51
N THR A 254 9.10 3.09 -2.49
CA THR A 254 10.28 4.00 -2.43
C THR A 254 9.90 5.45 -2.22
N ILE A 255 8.78 5.89 -2.80
CA ILE A 255 8.25 7.25 -2.68
C ILE A 255 7.35 7.43 -1.44
N ASP A 256 6.97 6.34 -0.77
CA ASP A 256 5.97 6.33 0.29
C ASP A 256 6.57 6.88 1.60
N GLY A 257 5.93 7.91 2.17
CA GLY A 257 6.31 8.50 3.46
C GLY A 257 5.49 8.03 4.64
N ARG A 258 4.76 6.92 4.52
CA ARG A 258 3.82 6.43 5.55
C ARG A 258 3.83 4.92 5.69
N THR A 259 3.88 4.19 4.59
CA THR A 259 3.83 2.72 4.57
C THR A 259 5.08 2.11 3.98
N LYS A 260 5.37 0.88 4.41
CA LYS A 260 6.49 0.06 3.91
C LYS A 260 6.02 -0.87 2.82
N TYR A 261 6.98 -1.53 2.16
CA TYR A 261 6.67 -2.55 1.19
C TYR A 261 5.76 -3.64 1.79
N ASN A 262 4.71 -3.97 1.05
CA ASN A 262 3.78 -5.04 1.36
C ASN A 262 3.70 -5.97 0.14
N PRO A 263 3.99 -7.27 0.28
CA PRO A 263 4.02 -8.20 -0.85
C PRO A 263 2.63 -8.57 -1.37
N SER A 264 1.58 -7.95 -0.86
CA SER A 264 0.20 -8.24 -1.21
C SER A 264 -0.44 -7.15 -2.05
N ILE A 265 -1.36 -7.56 -2.92
CA ILE A 265 -2.08 -6.66 -3.84
C ILE A 265 -3.31 -6.09 -3.12
N SER A 266 -3.49 -4.77 -3.17
CA SER A 266 -4.65 -4.10 -2.59
C SER A 266 -5.89 -4.24 -3.47
N VAL A 267 -7.05 -4.41 -2.85
CA VAL A 267 -8.37 -4.37 -3.50
C VAL A 267 -9.08 -3.02 -3.32
N LEU A 268 -8.45 -2.07 -2.62
CA LEU A 268 -8.97 -0.72 -2.50
C LEU A 268 -8.91 -0.01 -3.86
N GLY A 269 -9.92 0.81 -4.13
CA GLY A 269 -10.04 1.57 -5.39
C GLY A 269 -10.48 0.79 -6.64
N LEU A 270 -10.67 -0.54 -6.58
CA LEU A 270 -11.01 -1.34 -7.78
C LEU A 270 -12.24 -0.79 -8.52
N ALA A 271 -13.36 -0.55 -7.83
CA ALA A 271 -14.56 0.05 -8.43
C ALA A 271 -14.24 1.38 -9.14
N ALA A 272 -13.57 2.30 -8.44
CA ALA A 272 -13.21 3.61 -8.96
C ALA A 272 -12.32 3.54 -10.21
N PHE A 273 -11.42 2.55 -10.29
CA PHE A 273 -10.58 2.37 -11.47
C PHE A 273 -11.39 1.95 -12.69
N THR A 274 -12.41 1.10 -12.52
CA THR A 274 -13.22 0.60 -13.65
C THR A 274 -14.03 1.67 -14.37
N LEU A 275 -14.15 2.88 -13.79
CA LEU A 275 -14.74 4.05 -14.45
C LEU A 275 -14.00 4.45 -15.75
N PHE A 276 -12.72 4.07 -15.89
CA PHE A 276 -11.87 4.47 -17.01
C PHE A 276 -11.38 3.26 -17.82
N PRO A 277 -11.21 3.39 -19.16
CA PRO A 277 -10.74 2.29 -20.00
C PRO A 277 -9.39 1.68 -19.56
N GLU A 278 -8.39 2.49 -19.24
CA GLU A 278 -7.10 2.04 -18.72
C GLU A 278 -7.25 1.39 -17.33
N GLY A 279 -8.20 1.89 -16.54
CA GLY A 279 -8.46 1.39 -15.20
C GLY A 279 -9.14 0.02 -15.23
N ARG A 280 -10.03 -0.26 -16.19
CA ARG A 280 -10.55 -1.62 -16.42
C ARG A 280 -9.44 -2.60 -16.77
N ARG A 281 -8.53 -2.23 -17.69
CA ARG A 281 -7.34 -3.04 -18.00
C ARG A 281 -6.47 -3.28 -16.76
N PHE A 282 -6.29 -2.25 -15.95
CA PHE A 282 -5.52 -2.31 -14.71
C PHE A 282 -6.17 -3.22 -13.66
N VAL A 283 -7.48 -3.14 -13.47
CA VAL A 283 -8.21 -4.05 -12.57
C VAL A 283 -8.10 -5.51 -13.03
N HIS A 284 -8.24 -5.80 -14.32
CA HIS A 284 -7.98 -7.15 -14.84
C HIS A 284 -6.56 -7.62 -14.56
N PHE A 285 -5.57 -6.74 -14.76
CA PHE A 285 -4.19 -7.04 -14.41
C PHE A 285 -4.07 -7.40 -12.91
N LEU A 286 -4.59 -6.58 -12.00
CA LEU A 286 -4.53 -6.81 -10.56
C LEU A 286 -5.22 -8.13 -10.16
N LEU A 287 -6.45 -8.36 -10.62
CA LEU A 287 -7.21 -9.58 -10.33
C LEU A 287 -6.49 -10.84 -10.85
N SER A 288 -5.93 -10.79 -12.06
CA SER A 288 -5.16 -11.91 -12.61
C SER A 288 -3.88 -12.21 -11.82
N ARG A 289 -3.25 -11.18 -11.24
CA ARG A 289 -2.06 -11.34 -10.39
C ARG A 289 -2.44 -11.89 -9.02
N MET A 290 -3.56 -11.45 -8.46
CA MET A 290 -4.12 -12.01 -7.23
C MET A 290 -4.40 -13.50 -7.39
N GLU A 291 -5.04 -13.90 -8.49
CA GLU A 291 -5.32 -15.31 -8.81
C GLU A 291 -4.04 -16.14 -8.91
N LYS A 292 -3.04 -15.68 -9.67
CA LYS A 292 -1.79 -16.43 -9.90
C LYS A 292 -0.90 -16.57 -8.68
N LYS A 293 -0.74 -15.51 -7.87
CA LYS A 293 0.23 -15.51 -6.77
C LYS A 293 -0.27 -16.22 -5.53
N GLN A 294 -1.57 -16.44 -5.39
CA GLN A 294 -2.22 -16.83 -4.14
C GLN A 294 -1.86 -15.92 -2.94
N ARG A 295 -1.28 -14.73 -3.18
CA ARG A 295 -0.80 -13.77 -2.17
C ARG A 295 -1.81 -12.64 -2.04
N TYR A 296 -2.80 -12.89 -1.21
CA TYR A 296 -3.85 -11.92 -0.90
C TYR A 296 -3.48 -11.19 0.38
N TYR A 297 -3.59 -9.86 0.40
CA TYR A 297 -3.57 -9.14 1.67
C TYR A 297 -4.94 -9.39 2.29
N ASN A 298 -4.99 -9.90 3.52
CA ASN A 298 -6.25 -10.04 4.27
C ASN A 298 -7.39 -10.50 3.36
N CYS A 299 -7.40 -11.78 2.97
CA CYS A 299 -8.35 -12.42 2.04
C CYS A 299 -9.85 -12.15 2.34
N PHE A 300 -10.09 -11.52 3.48
CA PHE A 300 -11.31 -11.01 4.09
C PHE A 300 -11.42 -9.49 3.92
N ASN A 301 -11.35 -9.00 2.67
CA ASN A 301 -11.40 -7.56 2.45
C ASN A 301 -12.80 -7.13 1.98
N PRO A 302 -13.55 -6.39 2.80
CA PRO A 302 -14.92 -5.96 2.47
C PRO A 302 -14.97 -5.04 1.24
N ALA A 303 -13.85 -4.45 0.82
CA ALA A 303 -13.78 -3.67 -0.41
C ALA A 303 -14.03 -4.50 -1.68
N LEU A 304 -13.91 -5.84 -1.63
CA LEU A 304 -14.33 -6.71 -2.74
C LEU A 304 -15.85 -6.71 -2.92
N ALA A 305 -16.64 -6.61 -1.84
CA ALA A 305 -18.09 -6.50 -1.93
C ALA A 305 -18.48 -5.19 -2.61
N THR A 306 -17.88 -4.07 -2.17
CA THR A 306 -18.00 -2.78 -2.85
C THR A 306 -17.62 -2.88 -4.33
N ALA A 307 -16.48 -3.51 -4.64
CA ALA A 307 -16.02 -3.67 -6.01
C ALA A 307 -17.00 -4.49 -6.85
N TYR A 308 -17.59 -5.56 -6.31
CA TYR A 308 -18.58 -6.35 -7.04
C TYR A 308 -19.82 -5.53 -7.41
N VAL A 309 -20.33 -4.75 -6.46
CA VAL A 309 -21.53 -3.91 -6.68
C VAL A 309 -21.24 -2.84 -7.74
N HIS A 310 -20.09 -2.16 -7.63
CA HIS A 310 -19.80 -0.91 -8.34
C HIS A 310 -18.75 -1.00 -9.46
N SER A 311 -18.29 -2.20 -9.85
CA SER A 311 -17.38 -2.33 -10.99
C SER A 311 -18.12 -2.23 -12.31
N HIS A 312 -17.44 -1.64 -13.30
CA HIS A 312 -17.93 -1.42 -14.65
C HIS A 312 -17.11 -2.23 -15.66
N ASP A 313 -17.78 -2.98 -16.54
CA ASP A 313 -17.15 -3.60 -17.70
C ASP A 313 -17.15 -2.62 -18.89
N GLY A 314 -16.38 -2.91 -19.94
CA GLY A 314 -16.35 -2.09 -21.16
C GLY A 314 -14.98 -2.05 -21.84
N VAL A 315 -14.80 -1.10 -22.76
CA VAL A 315 -13.57 -0.95 -23.55
C VAL A 315 -12.36 -0.82 -22.63
N MET A 316 -11.27 -1.53 -22.96
CA MET A 316 -10.02 -1.50 -22.21
C MET A 316 -8.91 -0.86 -23.03
N HIS A 317 -8.13 0.01 -22.40
CA HIS A 317 -6.94 0.61 -23.01
C HIS A 317 -5.67 0.06 -22.35
N GLY A 318 -4.60 -0.09 -23.14
CA GLY A 318 -3.34 -0.67 -22.66
C GLY A 318 -2.68 0.15 -21.54
N ILE A 319 -2.00 -0.55 -20.63
CA ILE A 319 -1.30 0.03 -19.48
C ILE A 319 0.21 -0.23 -19.55
N PRO A 320 1.06 0.52 -18.82
CA PRO A 320 2.50 0.28 -18.80
C PRO A 320 2.89 -1.16 -18.42
N GLN A 321 2.13 -1.82 -17.55
CA GLN A 321 2.35 -3.22 -17.15
C GLN A 321 2.25 -4.22 -18.31
N ASP A 322 1.63 -3.84 -19.43
CA ASP A 322 1.56 -4.66 -20.64
C ASP A 322 2.87 -4.62 -21.45
N LYS A 323 3.77 -3.69 -21.14
CA LYS A 323 5.01 -3.45 -21.88
C LYS A 323 6.21 -4.05 -21.14
N ARG A 324 7.15 -4.59 -21.92
CA ARG A 324 8.46 -5.05 -21.43
C ARG A 324 9.47 -3.91 -21.28
N PHE A 325 9.27 -2.78 -21.95
CA PHE A 325 10.18 -1.64 -21.93
C PHE A 325 9.39 -0.34 -21.81
N TYR A 326 9.68 0.45 -20.78
CA TYR A 326 9.19 1.82 -20.64
C TYR A 326 9.96 2.53 -19.52
N TYR A 327 9.95 3.86 -19.55
CA TYR A 327 10.29 4.66 -18.39
C TYR A 327 9.34 5.85 -18.28
N LYS A 328 9.21 6.40 -17.08
CA LYS A 328 8.41 7.61 -16.84
C LYS A 328 8.99 8.40 -15.68
N ARG A 329 9.31 9.67 -15.93
CA ARG A 329 9.50 10.66 -14.87
C ARG A 329 8.15 11.18 -14.38
N LEU A 330 8.00 11.25 -13.06
CA LEU A 330 6.76 11.53 -12.33
C LEU A 330 7.07 12.50 -11.19
N LEU A 331 6.01 13.01 -10.55
CA LEU A 331 6.11 13.88 -9.37
C LEU A 331 6.97 15.12 -9.63
N ASN A 332 6.72 15.81 -10.74
CA ASN A 332 7.52 16.96 -11.20
C ASN A 332 9.02 16.61 -11.29
N ASP A 333 9.32 15.51 -11.98
CA ASP A 333 10.66 14.95 -12.17
C ASP A 333 11.41 14.54 -10.87
N LYS A 334 10.69 14.42 -9.74
CA LYS A 334 11.22 13.90 -8.47
C LYS A 334 11.02 12.40 -8.27
N ALA A 335 10.55 11.67 -9.28
CA ALA A 335 10.58 10.21 -9.29
C ALA A 335 10.76 9.67 -10.71
N LEU A 336 11.45 8.54 -10.83
CA LEU A 336 11.56 7.77 -12.06
C LEU A 336 11.14 6.34 -11.80
N VAL A 337 10.21 5.83 -12.63
CA VAL A 337 9.95 4.39 -12.75
C VAL A 337 10.47 3.93 -14.11
N SER A 338 11.13 2.78 -14.14
CA SER A 338 11.66 2.21 -15.37
C SER A 338 11.50 0.69 -15.38
N ARG A 339 11.12 0.17 -16.55
CA ARG A 339 10.98 -1.25 -16.85
C ARG A 339 11.90 -1.59 -18.02
N TYR A 340 12.73 -2.60 -17.84
CA TYR A 340 13.59 -3.17 -18.88
C TYR A 340 13.52 -4.69 -18.84
N SER A 341 12.88 -5.30 -19.83
CA SER A 341 12.60 -6.74 -19.91
C SER A 341 11.98 -7.33 -18.64
N SER A 342 12.79 -7.94 -17.77
CA SER A 342 12.46 -8.60 -16.50
C SER A 342 12.69 -7.70 -15.26
N TRP A 343 13.39 -6.57 -15.41
CA TRP A 343 13.73 -5.60 -14.37
C TRP A 343 12.75 -4.44 -14.27
N PHE A 344 12.40 -4.04 -13.05
CA PHE A 344 11.70 -2.80 -12.75
C PHE A 344 12.45 -2.10 -11.62
N TYR A 345 12.66 -0.79 -11.71
CA TYR A 345 13.23 -0.02 -10.60
C TYR A 345 12.52 1.33 -10.45
N CYS A 346 12.59 1.86 -9.22
CA CYS A 346 12.14 3.20 -8.90
C CYS A 346 13.28 4.00 -8.28
N LEU A 347 13.50 5.22 -8.76
CA LEU A 347 14.32 6.24 -8.10
C LEU A 347 13.39 7.32 -7.52
N SER A 348 13.61 7.67 -6.26
CA SER A 348 12.89 8.75 -5.57
C SER A 348 13.85 9.90 -5.33
N GLY A 349 13.50 11.10 -5.76
CA GLY A 349 14.20 12.35 -5.47
C GLY A 349 13.43 13.22 -4.47
N ILE A 350 12.55 12.61 -3.66
CA ILE A 350 11.69 13.36 -2.74
C ILE A 350 12.49 13.67 -1.47
N THR A 351 12.77 14.95 -1.23
CA THR A 351 13.61 15.46 -0.13
C THR A 351 12.83 16.12 1.00
N THR A 352 11.61 15.65 1.26
CA THR A 352 10.75 16.21 2.32
C THR A 352 11.41 16.10 3.69
N LYS A 353 11.41 17.20 4.46
CA LYS A 353 11.94 17.21 5.83
C LYS A 353 11.23 16.17 6.71
N PRO A 354 11.96 15.51 7.63
CA PRO A 354 11.36 14.66 8.66
C PRO A 354 10.25 15.38 9.44
N THR A 355 9.24 14.63 9.84
CA THR A 355 8.13 15.12 10.67
C THR A 355 8.19 14.51 12.07
N GLY A 356 7.83 15.26 13.11
CA GLY A 356 7.66 14.72 14.46
C GLY A 356 6.47 13.75 14.59
N ASN A 357 5.57 13.70 13.61
CA ASN A 357 4.43 12.80 13.64
C ASN A 357 4.88 11.33 13.50
N ARG A 358 4.41 10.45 14.41
CA ARG A 358 4.76 9.01 14.42
C ARG A 358 4.40 8.29 13.13
N TRP A 359 3.37 8.73 12.42
CA TRP A 359 2.90 8.07 11.20
C TRP A 359 3.71 8.45 9.96
N GLY A 360 4.48 9.54 10.03
CA GLY A 360 5.35 9.97 8.94
C GLY A 360 6.73 9.33 9.04
N MET A 361 7.19 8.80 7.91
CA MET A 361 8.52 8.24 7.70
C MET A 361 9.44 9.27 7.05
N ASP A 362 10.73 9.16 7.35
CA ASP A 362 11.78 9.95 6.73
C ASP A 362 12.08 9.38 5.35
N ARG A 363 11.87 10.17 4.29
CA ARG A 363 12.10 9.74 2.89
C ARG A 363 13.60 9.70 2.59
N GLN A 364 14.23 8.64 3.08
CA GLN A 364 15.68 8.46 3.18
C GLN A 364 16.23 7.34 2.29
N ASN A 365 15.36 6.43 1.86
CA ASN A 365 15.70 5.35 0.95
C ASN A 365 15.22 5.70 -0.46
N TYR A 366 16.16 5.96 -1.36
CA TYR A 366 15.90 6.60 -2.63
C TYR A 366 15.82 5.64 -3.82
N ILE A 367 15.96 4.34 -3.60
CA ILE A 367 15.94 3.33 -4.66
C ILE A 367 15.17 2.06 -4.28
N SER A 368 14.43 1.52 -5.24
CA SER A 368 14.00 0.11 -5.22
C SER A 368 14.31 -0.60 -6.53
N ILE A 369 14.62 -1.89 -6.44
CA ILE A 369 14.87 -2.76 -7.59
C ILE A 369 14.07 -4.06 -7.42
N TRP A 370 13.30 -4.39 -8.45
CA TRP A 370 12.42 -5.53 -8.53
C TRP A 370 12.72 -6.36 -9.80
N ASN A 371 12.62 -7.68 -9.68
CA ASN A 371 12.73 -8.60 -10.82
C ASN A 371 11.54 -9.56 -10.88
N GLU A 372 11.14 -9.95 -12.09
CA GLU A 372 10.00 -10.84 -12.34
C GLU A 372 10.08 -12.19 -11.63
N LYS A 373 11.28 -12.78 -11.51
CA LYS A 373 11.45 -14.06 -10.81
C LYS A 373 11.63 -13.91 -9.31
N SER A 374 12.11 -12.77 -8.82
CA SER A 374 12.53 -12.61 -7.42
C SER A 374 11.56 -11.76 -6.59
N GLY A 375 10.75 -10.93 -7.23
CA GLY A 375 10.05 -9.84 -6.55
C GLY A 375 11.00 -8.68 -6.24
N LEU A 376 10.72 -7.95 -5.16
CA LEU A 376 11.58 -6.88 -4.66
C LEU A 376 12.90 -7.45 -4.10
N ILE A 377 14.03 -6.89 -4.55
CA ILE A 377 15.39 -7.27 -4.14
C ILE A 377 16.05 -6.16 -3.32
N VAL A 378 16.00 -4.93 -3.82
CA VAL A 378 16.54 -3.73 -3.15
C VAL A 378 15.39 -2.81 -2.79
N GLY A 379 15.39 -2.25 -1.59
CA GLY A 379 14.34 -1.37 -1.09
C GLY A 379 13.65 -1.95 0.15
N GLY A 380 12.34 -1.71 0.27
CA GLY A 380 11.54 -2.10 1.44
C GLY A 380 10.87 -0.91 2.13
N GLY A 381 11.13 0.30 1.65
CA GLY A 381 10.48 1.54 2.06
C GLY A 381 11.30 2.34 3.05
N ASN A 382 10.70 3.45 3.46
CA ASN A 382 11.32 4.44 4.33
C ASN A 382 11.16 4.07 5.82
N SER A 383 11.97 4.67 6.68
CA SER A 383 11.93 4.46 8.13
C SER A 383 11.93 5.79 8.88
N LYS A 384 11.98 5.76 10.21
CA LYS A 384 11.95 6.97 11.05
C LYS A 384 13.16 7.03 11.96
N ASN A 385 13.94 8.10 11.88
CA ASN A 385 15.12 8.34 12.71
C ASN A 385 16.11 7.15 12.71
N GLN A 386 16.30 6.50 11.55
CA GLN A 386 17.19 5.34 11.39
C GLN A 386 18.13 5.55 10.20
N PRO A 387 19.21 6.34 10.36
CA PRO A 387 20.17 6.64 9.29
C PRO A 387 20.77 5.38 8.64
N GLU A 388 20.90 4.27 9.36
CA GLU A 388 21.36 2.99 8.83
C GLU A 388 20.47 2.41 7.70
N LEU A 389 19.25 2.94 7.56
CA LEU A 389 18.29 2.63 6.49
C LEU A 389 18.16 3.75 5.45
N SER A 390 19.10 4.71 5.38
CA SER A 390 19.17 5.72 4.31
C SER A 390 20.10 5.27 3.18
N SER A 391 19.89 5.72 1.95
CA SER A 391 20.81 5.36 0.85
C SER A 391 22.21 5.95 1.03
N PHE A 392 22.32 7.12 1.66
CA PHE A 392 23.58 7.76 2.03
C PHE A 392 23.56 8.32 3.45
N ILE A 393 24.72 8.28 4.10
CA ILE A 393 24.98 8.94 5.38
C ILE A 393 26.22 9.81 5.21
N ILE A 394 26.09 11.11 5.47
CA ILE A 394 27.18 12.07 5.42
C ILE A 394 27.47 12.57 6.82
N GLN A 395 28.65 12.25 7.33
CA GLN A 395 29.18 12.81 8.57
C GLN A 395 30.06 14.01 8.22
N ASN A 396 29.60 15.21 8.54
CA ASN A 396 30.35 16.46 8.36
C ASN A 396 30.51 17.15 9.73
N LYS A 397 31.73 17.11 10.28
CA LYS A 397 32.03 17.54 11.66
C LYS A 397 31.10 16.85 12.66
N ARG A 398 30.25 17.59 13.39
CA ARG A 398 29.26 17.08 14.35
C ARG A 398 27.88 16.82 13.74
N LYS A 399 27.67 17.12 12.45
CA LYS A 399 26.37 16.94 11.79
C LYS A 399 26.33 15.61 11.03
N LEU A 400 25.27 14.85 11.28
CA LEU A 400 24.91 13.64 10.54
C LEU A 400 23.77 13.99 9.58
N LEU A 401 23.99 13.82 8.28
CA LEU A 401 22.98 14.06 7.24
C LEU A 401 22.62 12.73 6.58
N TYR A 402 21.33 12.39 6.58
CA TYR A 402 20.81 11.17 5.95
C TYR A 402 19.57 11.41 5.07
N ILE A 403 19.10 12.66 5.02
CA ILE A 403 18.09 13.16 4.09
C ILE A 403 18.77 14.21 3.23
N ALA A 404 18.63 14.09 1.91
CA ALA A 404 19.15 15.08 0.98
C ALA A 404 18.33 16.38 1.05
N ASP A 405 18.97 17.51 0.76
CA ASP A 405 18.33 18.82 0.67
C ASP A 405 17.60 19.00 -0.66
N ASP A 406 18.18 18.48 -1.74
CA ASP A 406 17.61 18.50 -3.09
C ASP A 406 18.01 17.24 -3.88
N SER A 407 17.49 17.11 -5.09
CA SER A 407 17.80 16.02 -6.00
C SER A 407 17.56 16.35 -7.48
N THR A 408 18.25 15.65 -8.37
CA THR A 408 17.95 15.63 -9.81
C THR A 408 17.91 14.21 -10.34
N ILE A 409 17.03 13.93 -11.32
CA ILE A 409 16.93 12.61 -11.95
C ILE A 409 17.10 12.74 -13.46
N ASN A 410 18.05 11.98 -14.01
CA ASN A 410 18.34 11.89 -15.44
C ASN A 410 18.11 10.46 -15.94
N VAL A 411 17.67 10.34 -17.19
CA VAL A 411 17.50 9.05 -17.88
C VAL A 411 18.50 8.99 -19.02
N PHE A 412 19.14 7.83 -19.19
CA PHE A 412 20.07 7.57 -20.29
C PHE A 412 19.74 6.23 -20.96
N ASN A 413 20.10 6.09 -22.24
CA ASN A 413 19.79 4.93 -23.08
C ASN A 413 18.28 4.57 -23.17
N GLY A 414 17.38 5.43 -22.69
CA GLY A 414 15.94 5.17 -22.67
C GLY A 414 15.47 4.15 -21.63
N TYR A 415 16.32 3.75 -20.67
CA TYR A 415 15.94 2.82 -19.59
C TYR A 415 16.84 2.89 -18.35
N GLY A 416 18.08 3.38 -18.47
CA GLY A 416 18.99 3.62 -17.35
C GLY A 416 18.67 4.95 -16.66
N GLY A 417 18.97 5.04 -15.36
CA GLY A 417 18.62 6.19 -14.53
C GLY A 417 19.79 6.62 -13.66
N VAL A 418 19.94 7.93 -13.44
CA VAL A 418 20.88 8.52 -12.49
C VAL A 418 20.08 9.43 -11.57
N LEU A 419 20.20 9.23 -10.26
CA LEU A 419 19.68 10.11 -9.23
C LEU A 419 20.85 10.76 -8.52
N ASP A 420 20.93 12.09 -8.61
CA ASP A 420 21.85 12.90 -7.82
C ASP A 420 21.12 13.47 -6.61
N LEU A 421 21.76 13.39 -5.45
CA LEU A 421 21.26 13.80 -4.14
C LEU A 421 22.26 14.76 -3.51
N TYR A 422 21.76 15.88 -3.00
CA TYR A 422 22.59 16.98 -2.53
C TYR A 422 22.50 17.07 -1.00
N TYR A 423 23.65 16.94 -0.33
CA TYR A 423 23.78 16.98 1.13
C TYR A 423 24.73 18.11 1.52
N ASN A 424 24.20 19.31 1.76
CA ASN A 424 25.00 20.47 2.17
C ASN A 424 26.30 20.65 1.34
N GLY A 425 26.17 20.67 0.01
CA GLY A 425 27.28 20.82 -0.94
C GLY A 425 28.05 19.54 -1.31
N ILE A 426 27.72 18.39 -0.70
CA ILE A 426 28.22 17.06 -1.09
C ILE A 426 27.19 16.39 -1.98
N HIS A 427 27.58 16.01 -3.19
CA HIS A 427 26.71 15.41 -4.19
C HIS A 427 26.98 13.91 -4.27
N CYS A 428 25.95 13.13 -3.95
CA CYS A 428 25.98 11.68 -4.01
C CYS A 428 25.12 11.22 -5.19
N SER A 429 25.57 10.20 -5.91
CA SER A 429 24.86 9.70 -7.10
C SER A 429 24.55 8.22 -6.97
N ILE A 430 23.35 7.84 -7.40
CA ILE A 430 22.91 6.46 -7.60
C ILE A 430 22.61 6.27 -9.08
N LYS A 431 23.40 5.43 -9.76
CA LYS A 431 23.19 5.08 -11.16
C LYS A 431 22.71 3.64 -11.30
N VAL A 432 21.63 3.45 -12.05
CA VAL A 432 20.99 2.15 -12.31
C VAL A 432 21.06 1.83 -13.80
N LEU A 433 21.63 0.69 -14.13
CA LEU A 433 21.80 0.21 -15.50
C LEU A 433 21.43 -1.28 -15.62
N PRO A 434 20.21 -1.61 -16.06
CA PRO A 434 19.91 -2.95 -16.56
C PRO A 434 20.81 -3.27 -17.76
N LEU A 435 21.58 -4.35 -17.71
CA LEU A 435 22.43 -4.80 -18.83
C LEU A 435 21.68 -5.78 -19.73
N ASN A 436 20.97 -6.72 -19.11
CA ASN A 436 20.16 -7.74 -19.79
C ASN A 436 19.04 -8.23 -18.85
N GLU A 437 18.30 -9.26 -19.23
CA GLU A 437 17.19 -9.80 -18.43
C GLU A 437 17.60 -10.50 -17.13
N LYS A 438 18.89 -10.79 -16.94
CA LYS A 438 19.44 -11.45 -15.75
C LYS A 438 20.35 -10.55 -14.93
N GLU A 439 20.83 -9.45 -15.48
CA GLU A 439 21.83 -8.62 -14.82
C GLU A 439 21.50 -7.14 -14.87
N LEU A 440 21.66 -6.50 -13.72
CA LEU A 440 21.53 -5.06 -13.52
C LEU A 440 22.71 -4.57 -12.68
N VAL A 441 23.31 -3.46 -13.10
CA VAL A 441 24.39 -2.78 -12.37
C VAL A 441 23.84 -1.57 -11.63
N LEU A 442 24.24 -1.45 -10.38
CA LEU A 442 24.03 -0.31 -9.52
C LEU A 442 25.39 0.31 -9.18
N GLU A 443 25.53 1.62 -9.33
CA GLU A 443 26.74 2.34 -9.00
C GLU A 443 26.43 3.45 -8.00
N TYR A 444 27.20 3.50 -6.91
CA TYR A 444 27.21 4.60 -5.95
C TYR A 444 28.50 5.40 -6.12
N SER A 445 28.39 6.73 -6.13
CA SER A 445 29.55 7.61 -6.29
C SER A 445 29.36 8.98 -5.65
N LEU A 446 30.46 9.73 -5.53
CA LEU A 446 30.46 11.15 -5.21
C LEU A 446 30.72 11.94 -6.49
N SER A 447 29.76 12.78 -6.91
CA SER A 447 29.88 13.53 -8.17
C SER A 447 30.49 14.93 -7.99
N LYS A 448 30.34 15.54 -6.82
CA LYS A 448 30.90 16.84 -6.47
C LYS A 448 30.96 17.01 -4.95
N PHE A 449 31.99 17.65 -4.42
CA PHE A 449 32.10 17.96 -2.99
C PHE A 449 33.12 19.10 -2.79
N PRO A 450 33.06 19.84 -1.67
CA PRO A 450 34.02 20.90 -1.40
C PRO A 450 35.41 20.31 -1.13
N THR A 451 36.43 20.82 -1.80
CA THR A 451 37.82 20.33 -1.73
C THR A 451 38.47 20.51 -0.35
N THR A 452 37.96 21.42 0.48
CA THR A 452 38.57 21.83 1.76
C THR A 452 37.87 21.26 3.00
N SER A 453 36.75 20.55 2.85
CA SER A 453 35.98 20.01 3.99
C SER A 453 36.30 18.54 4.27
N SER A 454 36.66 18.21 5.51
CA SER A 454 36.72 16.82 5.97
C SER A 454 35.32 16.28 6.24
N PHE A 455 34.94 15.22 5.52
CA PHE A 455 33.68 14.50 5.72
C PHE A 455 33.90 13.00 5.55
N LYS A 456 32.97 12.20 6.08
CA LYS A 456 32.84 10.78 5.75
C LYS A 456 31.52 10.57 5.04
N ALA A 457 31.55 9.86 3.93
CA ALA A 457 30.36 9.46 3.19
C ALA A 457 30.24 7.94 3.20
N LEU A 458 29.06 7.44 3.54
CA LEU A 458 28.70 6.04 3.50
C LEU A 458 27.52 5.87 2.56
N PHE A 459 27.49 4.76 1.82
CA PHE A 459 26.26 4.30 1.17
C PHE A 459 25.70 3.10 1.92
N ASN A 460 24.37 2.94 1.89
CA ASN A 460 23.72 1.69 2.32
C ASN A 460 22.84 1.15 1.20
N LEU A 461 23.02 -0.13 0.88
CA LEU A 461 22.14 -0.92 0.05
C LEU A 461 21.23 -1.76 0.93
N ILE A 462 19.93 -1.47 0.90
CA ILE A 462 18.93 -2.14 1.72
C ILE A 462 18.34 -3.31 0.91
N LEU A 463 18.48 -4.52 1.44
CA LEU A 463 18.12 -5.75 0.77
C LEU A 463 16.86 -6.36 1.37
N LYS A 464 15.90 -6.65 0.49
CA LYS A 464 14.71 -7.40 0.88
C LYS A 464 15.02 -8.90 0.86
N VAL A 465 15.17 -9.45 2.06
CA VAL A 465 15.33 -10.89 2.31
C VAL A 465 14.10 -11.47 3.01
N THR A 466 14.01 -12.80 3.10
CA THR A 466 12.91 -13.49 3.80
C THR A 466 13.42 -14.12 5.08
N PRO A 467 12.87 -13.73 6.25
CA PRO A 467 13.18 -14.39 7.52
C PRO A 467 12.95 -15.91 7.46
N GLY A 468 13.82 -16.64 8.15
CA GLY A 468 13.85 -18.11 8.20
C GLY A 468 14.59 -18.76 7.04
N GLU A 469 14.86 -18.04 5.95
CA GLU A 469 15.66 -18.53 4.83
C GLU A 469 17.16 -18.29 5.01
N VAL A 470 17.98 -18.87 4.13
CA VAL A 470 19.43 -18.81 4.21
C VAL A 470 19.97 -17.69 3.32
N LEU A 471 20.88 -16.88 3.87
CA LEU A 471 21.72 -15.94 3.15
C LEU A 471 23.11 -16.54 2.99
N LYS A 472 23.57 -16.70 1.74
CA LYS A 472 24.91 -17.19 1.44
C LYS A 472 25.84 -15.99 1.21
N ILE A 473 26.96 -15.92 1.93
CA ILE A 473 27.82 -14.74 2.01
C ILE A 473 29.18 -14.95 1.33
N HIS A 474 29.64 -16.20 1.26
CA HIS A 474 30.80 -16.68 0.48
C HIS A 474 30.63 -18.22 0.39
N PRO A 475 31.33 -18.99 -0.48
CA PRO A 475 31.14 -20.44 -0.59
C PRO A 475 31.12 -21.24 0.73
N ASN A 476 31.79 -20.75 1.78
CA ASN A 476 31.92 -21.44 3.06
C ASN A 476 31.14 -20.76 4.22
N LEU A 477 30.36 -19.70 3.95
CA LEU A 477 29.61 -18.99 5.00
C LEU A 477 28.15 -18.81 4.59
N HIS A 478 27.27 -19.49 5.31
CA HIS A 478 25.82 -19.47 5.12
C HIS A 478 25.15 -19.19 6.45
N GLU A 479 24.29 -18.17 6.49
CA GLU A 479 23.60 -17.76 7.70
C GLU A 479 22.09 -17.90 7.55
N LYS A 480 21.43 -18.45 8.58
CA LYS A 480 19.97 -18.48 8.62
C LYS A 480 19.45 -17.16 9.15
N LEU A 481 18.49 -16.56 8.44
CA LEU A 481 17.94 -15.26 8.78
C LEU A 481 16.90 -15.35 9.92
N THR A 482 17.38 -15.55 11.14
CA THR A 482 16.56 -15.61 12.37
C THR A 482 16.53 -14.25 13.07
N GLU A 483 16.09 -14.22 14.33
CA GLU A 483 16.21 -13.04 15.20
C GLU A 483 17.67 -12.75 15.60
N GLU A 484 18.58 -13.71 15.41
CA GLU A 484 19.99 -13.57 15.78
C GLU A 484 20.70 -12.56 14.87
N SER A 485 21.53 -11.73 15.50
CA SER A 485 22.24 -10.67 14.80
C SER A 485 23.44 -11.21 14.04
N ILE A 486 23.54 -10.84 12.77
CA ILE A 486 24.71 -11.00 11.93
C ILE A 486 25.28 -9.60 11.72
N ASP A 487 26.48 -9.31 12.23
CA ASP A 487 27.22 -8.07 11.95
C ASP A 487 28.62 -8.44 11.46
N LEU A 488 28.78 -8.51 10.14
CA LEU A 488 30.03 -8.91 9.50
C LEU A 488 30.69 -7.70 8.85
N LYS A 489 31.98 -7.51 9.13
CA LYS A 489 32.82 -6.51 8.48
C LYS A 489 33.67 -7.16 7.41
N GLY A 490 33.93 -6.42 6.33
CA GLY A 490 34.88 -6.84 5.30
C GLY A 490 34.38 -7.95 4.38
N VAL A 491 33.06 -8.13 4.26
CA VAL A 491 32.45 -9.06 3.30
C VAL A 491 32.88 -8.66 1.89
N SER A 492 33.36 -9.60 1.08
CA SER A 492 33.88 -9.35 -0.28
C SER A 492 33.33 -10.34 -1.30
N GLY A 493 33.27 -9.93 -2.56
CA GLY A 493 32.96 -10.81 -3.68
C GLY A 493 31.46 -10.88 -3.97
N TRP A 494 30.67 -11.57 -3.14
CA TRP A 494 29.24 -11.74 -3.41
C TRP A 494 28.40 -12.14 -2.21
N ILE A 495 27.09 -11.88 -2.26
CA ILE A 495 26.09 -12.54 -1.40
C ILE A 495 24.93 -13.07 -2.27
N MET A 496 24.19 -14.07 -1.79
CA MET A 496 23.10 -14.71 -2.53
C MET A 496 21.96 -15.11 -1.61
N HIS A 497 20.73 -14.83 -2.04
CA HIS A 497 19.51 -15.25 -1.34
C HIS A 497 18.45 -15.62 -2.36
N ARG A 498 17.84 -16.79 -2.18
CA ARG A 498 16.95 -17.42 -3.18
C ARG A 498 17.63 -17.48 -4.55
N ASN A 499 17.01 -16.85 -5.54
CA ASN A 499 17.39 -16.87 -6.95
C ASN A 499 18.15 -15.63 -7.40
N TRP A 500 18.59 -14.76 -6.49
CA TRP A 500 19.40 -13.60 -6.82
C TRP A 500 20.74 -13.61 -6.11
N LYS A 501 21.77 -13.12 -6.80
CA LYS A 501 23.15 -12.96 -6.34
C LYS A 501 23.58 -11.51 -6.55
N ILE A 502 24.19 -10.91 -5.53
CA ILE A 502 24.80 -9.60 -5.62
C ILE A 502 26.32 -9.77 -5.60
N LYS A 503 27.03 -9.22 -6.58
CA LYS A 503 28.49 -9.14 -6.60
C LYS A 503 28.95 -7.70 -6.41
N PHE A 504 30.06 -7.52 -5.72
CA PHE A 504 30.67 -6.21 -5.47
C PHE A 504 32.20 -6.37 -5.38
N ASP A 505 32.90 -5.33 -5.80
CA ASP A 505 34.36 -5.27 -5.93
C ASP A 505 35.08 -4.83 -4.65
N LYS A 506 34.34 -4.28 -3.68
CA LYS A 506 34.89 -3.76 -2.43
C LYS A 506 34.47 -4.57 -1.21
N LYS A 507 35.23 -4.40 -0.14
CA LYS A 507 34.90 -4.92 1.18
C LYS A 507 33.75 -4.09 1.78
N LEU A 508 32.63 -4.74 2.07
CA LEU A 508 31.42 -4.13 2.64
C LEU A 508 31.14 -4.66 4.04
N SER A 509 30.27 -3.95 4.78
CA SER A 509 29.71 -4.42 6.04
C SER A 509 28.29 -4.95 5.82
N LEU A 510 27.98 -6.09 6.40
CA LEU A 510 26.65 -6.72 6.34
C LEU A 510 26.01 -6.70 7.73
N LYS A 511 24.76 -6.25 7.82
CA LYS A 511 23.97 -6.32 9.05
C LYS A 511 22.60 -6.96 8.84
N TRP A 512 22.22 -7.84 9.76
CA TRP A 512 20.90 -8.44 9.90
C TRP A 512 20.61 -8.74 11.38
N PRO A 513 19.33 -8.76 11.81
CA PRO A 513 18.20 -8.07 11.19
C PRO A 513 18.26 -6.57 11.49
N VAL A 514 18.09 -5.73 10.46
CA VAL A 514 17.82 -4.31 10.69
C VAL A 514 16.30 -4.13 10.69
N LYS A 515 15.73 -3.99 11.89
CA LYS A 515 14.29 -3.80 12.09
C LYS A 515 13.94 -2.33 11.92
N PRO A 516 13.11 -1.97 10.93
CA PRO A 516 12.73 -0.59 10.77
C PRO A 516 11.68 -0.15 11.80
N PHE A 517 11.44 1.16 11.92
CA PHE A 517 10.34 1.70 12.70
C PHE A 517 8.97 1.26 12.14
N ASN A 518 8.10 0.80 13.02
CA ASN A 518 6.72 0.40 12.75
C ASN A 518 5.75 1.32 13.49
N PRO A 519 5.01 2.20 12.78
CA PRO A 519 4.16 3.19 13.42
C PRO A 519 2.91 2.56 14.06
N TYR A 520 2.61 1.31 13.72
CA TYR A 520 1.44 0.55 14.20
C TYR A 520 1.72 -0.23 15.49
N ASN A 521 2.96 -0.32 15.94
CA ASN A 521 3.32 -0.80 17.28
C ASN A 521 3.54 0.42 18.18
N LYS A 522 3.00 0.42 19.41
CA LYS A 522 3.14 1.55 20.35
C LYS A 522 4.59 1.96 20.57
N ASN A 523 5.49 0.98 20.69
CA ASN A 523 6.92 1.18 20.93
C ASN A 523 7.74 1.40 19.65
N GLY A 524 7.10 1.37 18.48
CA GLY A 524 7.80 1.51 17.19
C GLY A 524 8.48 0.24 16.69
N GLU A 525 8.41 -0.87 17.44
CA GLU A 525 9.09 -2.11 17.09
C GLU A 525 8.43 -2.82 15.89
N ALA A 526 9.26 -3.18 14.91
CA ALA A 526 8.86 -4.01 13.80
C ALA A 526 9.06 -5.51 14.10
N PRO A 527 8.13 -6.38 13.67
CA PRO A 527 8.36 -7.82 13.68
C PRO A 527 9.48 -8.19 12.69
N LEU A 528 10.09 -9.37 12.89
CA LEU A 528 11.14 -9.88 11.99
C LEU A 528 10.70 -9.96 10.52
N SER A 529 9.41 -10.19 10.24
CA SER A 529 8.84 -10.19 8.89
C SER A 529 9.07 -8.88 8.11
N MET A 530 9.27 -7.77 8.81
CA MET A 530 9.58 -6.45 8.24
C MET A 530 11.07 -6.14 8.21
N ALA A 531 11.93 -6.96 8.83
CA ALA A 531 13.36 -6.74 8.85
C ALA A 531 13.97 -6.80 7.44
N VAL A 532 15.09 -6.11 7.30
CA VAL A 532 15.91 -6.05 6.09
C VAL A 532 17.36 -6.35 6.42
N CYS A 533 18.14 -6.71 5.40
CA CYS A 533 19.59 -6.79 5.50
C CYS A 533 20.18 -5.51 4.90
N THR A 534 21.23 -4.95 5.50
CA THR A 534 21.94 -3.78 4.96
C THR A 534 23.35 -4.16 4.57
N LEU A 535 23.75 -3.81 3.35
CA LEU A 535 25.14 -3.79 2.89
C LEU A 535 25.63 -2.34 2.85
N SER A 536 26.70 -2.04 3.58
CA SER A 536 27.21 -0.66 3.72
C SER A 536 28.69 -0.57 3.38
N GLY A 537 29.11 0.56 2.82
CA GLY A 537 30.53 0.82 2.55
C GLY A 537 30.86 2.30 2.47
N ASP A 538 32.15 2.62 2.59
CA ASP A 538 32.66 3.98 2.43
C ASP A 538 32.58 4.43 0.97
N LEU A 539 32.25 5.70 0.77
CA LEU A 539 32.42 6.41 -0.49
C LEU A 539 33.59 7.38 -0.35
N ARG A 540 34.58 7.21 -1.22
CA ARG A 540 35.79 8.03 -1.26
C ARG A 540 35.80 8.88 -2.52
N LYS A 541 36.63 9.92 -2.49
CA LYS A 541 36.90 10.76 -3.66
C LYS A 541 37.44 9.89 -4.82
N ASP A 542 36.90 10.11 -6.02
CA ASP A 542 37.25 9.42 -7.27
C ASP A 542 37.00 7.91 -7.28
N ASP A 543 36.18 7.42 -6.34
CA ASP A 543 35.95 6.00 -6.13
C ASP A 543 34.47 5.65 -6.31
N ASN A 544 34.18 4.77 -7.28
CA ASN A 544 32.83 4.30 -7.58
C ASN A 544 32.63 2.91 -6.97
N VAL A 545 31.51 2.67 -6.31
CA VAL A 545 31.15 1.33 -5.82
C VAL A 545 30.20 0.70 -6.81
N ARG A 546 30.64 -0.35 -7.50
CA ARG A 546 29.82 -1.06 -8.48
C ARG A 546 29.27 -2.36 -7.90
N ILE A 547 27.97 -2.54 -8.06
CA ILE A 547 27.20 -3.65 -7.52
C ILE A 547 26.43 -4.30 -8.66
N HIS A 548 26.74 -5.56 -8.95
CA HIS A 548 26.05 -6.35 -9.97
C HIS A 548 24.97 -7.20 -9.30
N ILE A 549 23.71 -7.01 -9.67
CA ILE A 549 22.58 -7.83 -9.23
C ILE A 549 22.25 -8.81 -10.35
N ILE A 550 22.39 -10.10 -10.06
CA ILE A 550 22.28 -11.20 -11.01
C ILE A 550 21.13 -12.12 -10.60
N ILE A 551 20.30 -12.51 -11.55
CA ILE A 551 19.21 -13.48 -11.38
C ILE A 551 19.65 -14.82 -11.96
N ASN A 552 19.55 -15.86 -11.15
CA ASN A 552 19.85 -17.23 -11.54
C ASN A 552 18.71 -17.87 -12.34
#